data_AF-A0A514L8H6-F1
#
_entry.id   AF-A0A514L8H6-F1
#
_cell.length_a   1.000
_cell.length_b   1.000
_cell.length_c   1.000
_cell.angle_alpha   90.00
_cell.angle_beta   90.00
_cell.angle_gamma   90.00
#
_symmetry.space_group_name_H-M   'P 1'
#
loop_
_entity.id
_entity.type
_entity.pdbx_description
1 polymer ?
#
loop_
_entity_poly.entity_id
_entity_poly.type
_entity_poly.pdbx_seq_one_letter_code
_entity_poly.pdbx_strand_id
1 'polypeptide(L)' 'MTRISMKTIKQLNEKDLKSKIQESRSELSKLRVDAAKGTLRKESGKLKPLRHDIARMLTRLNEMRNEK' A
#
# COMPACT_ATOMS: atom_id res chain seq x y z
N MET A 1 9.82 9.09 -0.37
CA MET A 1 8.79 8.65 0.59
C MET A 1 9.36 7.53 1.44
N THR A 2 9.20 7.67 2.75
CA THR A 2 9.55 6.67 3.75
C THR A 2 8.68 5.42 3.52
N ARG A 3 9.30 4.31 3.16
CA ARG A 3 8.62 3.01 3.01
C ARG A 3 8.04 2.62 4.37
N ILE A 4 6.83 2.08 4.40
CA ILE A 4 6.27 1.56 5.65
C ILE A 4 7.19 0.43 6.16
N SER A 5 7.61 0.52 7.41
CA SER A 5 8.47 -0.50 8.02
C SER A 5 7.67 -1.77 8.30
N MET A 6 8.30 -2.93 8.18
CA MET A 6 7.64 -4.21 8.45
C MET A 6 7.18 -4.32 9.92
N LYS A 7 7.91 -3.69 10.85
CA LYS A 7 7.55 -3.64 12.28
C LYS A 7 6.19 -2.96 12.47
N THR A 8 5.99 -1.84 11.78
CA THR A 8 4.72 -1.09 11.81
C THR A 8 3.56 -1.93 11.27
N ILE A 9 3.77 -2.66 10.15
CA ILE A 9 2.72 -3.52 9.56
C ILE A 9 2.33 -4.66 10.50
N LYS A 10 3.28 -5.22 11.25
CA LYS A 10 3.01 -6.32 12.20
C LYS A 10 2.27 -5.88 13.46
N GLN A 11 2.44 -4.63 13.89
CA GLN A 11 1.79 -4.08 15.08
C GLN A 11 0.33 -3.64 14.85
N LEU A 12 -0.08 -3.47 13.60
CA LEU A 12 -1.43 -3.03 13.25
C LEU A 12 -2.46 -4.17 13.41
N ASN A 13 -3.68 -3.79 13.81
CA ASN A 13 -4.80 -4.72 13.94
C ASN A 13 -5.44 -5.01 12.57
N GLU A 14 -6.25 -6.08 12.47
CA GLU A 14 -6.87 -6.51 11.19
C GLU A 14 -7.74 -5.41 10.56
N LYS A 15 -8.50 -4.69 11.39
CA LYS A 15 -9.35 -3.57 10.93
C LYS A 15 -8.51 -2.42 10.38
N ASP A 16 -7.45 -2.04 11.08
CA ASP A 16 -6.58 -0.94 10.68
C ASP A 16 -5.81 -1.28 9.40
N LEU A 17 -5.41 -2.55 9.23
CA LEU A 17 -4.78 -3.05 8.01
C LEU A 17 -5.71 -2.90 6.80
N LYS A 18 -6.98 -3.28 6.94
CA LYS A 18 -7.99 -3.16 5.87
C LYS A 18 -8.23 -1.70 5.48
N SER A 19 -8.39 -0.81 6.47
CA SER A 19 -8.54 0.63 6.23
C SER A 19 -7.31 1.20 5.50
N LYS A 20 -6.10 0.84 5.93
CA LYS A 20 -4.86 1.32 5.30
C LYS A 20 -4.68 0.82 3.87
N ILE A 21 -5.10 -0.42 3.59
CA ILE A 21 -5.12 -0.97 2.23
C ILE A 21 -6.08 -0.17 1.34
N GLN A 22 -7.25 0.21 1.85
CA GLN A 22 -8.24 0.98 1.09
C GLN A 22 -7.74 2.40 0.76
N GLU A 23 -7.13 3.08 1.74
CA GLU A 23 -6.48 4.37 1.54
C GLU A 23 -5.37 4.28 0.47
N SER A 24 -4.47 3.31 0.62
CA SER A 24 -3.32 3.12 -0.27
C SER A 24 -3.74 2.77 -1.70
N ARG A 25 -4.84 2.00 -1.87
CA ARG A 25 -5.42 1.72 -3.20
C ARG A 25 -6.01 2.96 -3.85
N SER A 26 -6.66 3.81 -3.06
CA SER A 26 -7.23 5.07 -3.56
C SER A 26 -6.12 6.02 -4.03
N GLU A 27 -5.03 6.12 -3.27
CA GLU A 27 -3.84 6.90 -3.64
C GLU A 27 -3.17 6.34 -4.91
N LEU A 28 -3.06 5.01 -5.01
CA LEU A 28 -2.53 4.36 -6.20
C LEU A 28 -3.40 4.59 -7.44
N SER A 29 -4.71 4.65 -7.28
CA SER A 29 -5.64 4.97 -8.38
C SER A 29 -5.42 6.39 -8.90
N LYS A 30 -5.31 7.38 -8.00
CA LYS A 30 -4.99 8.77 -8.37
C LYS A 30 -3.68 8.86 -9.14
N LEU A 31 -2.62 8.25 -8.61
CA LEU A 31 -1.32 8.22 -9.28
C LEU A 31 -1.35 7.53 -10.65
N ARG A 32 -2.18 6.49 -10.83
CA ARG A 32 -2.37 5.84 -12.14
C ARG A 32 -3.08 6.75 -13.14
N VAL A 33 -4.10 7.48 -12.70
CA VAL A 33 -4.83 8.45 -13.54
C VAL A 33 -3.88 9.57 -13.98
N ASP A 34 -3.07 10.09 -13.06
CA ASP A 34 -2.09 11.13 -13.36
C ASP A 34 -0.94 10.61 -14.25
N ALA A 35 -0.54 9.34 -14.08
CA ALA A 35 0.37 8.67 -15.01
C ALA A 35 -0.21 8.57 -16.42
N ALA A 36 -1.48 8.16 -16.54
CA ALA A 36 -2.16 8.03 -17.81
C ALA A 36 -2.34 9.38 -18.53
N LYS A 37 -2.50 10.46 -17.77
CA LYS A 37 -2.53 11.85 -18.28
C LYS A 37 -1.15 12.37 -18.71
N GLY A 38 -0.07 11.66 -18.41
CA GLY A 38 1.30 12.06 -18.77
C GLY A 38 1.88 13.20 -17.91
N THR A 39 1.19 13.63 -16.86
CA THR A 39 1.65 14.70 -15.95
C THR A 39 2.62 14.20 -14.88
N LEU A 40 2.76 12.88 -14.75
CA LEU A 40 3.51 12.22 -13.69
C LEU A 40 5.03 12.21 -13.99
N ARG A 41 5.71 13.35 -13.84
CA ARG A 41 7.18 13.44 -13.98
C ARG A 41 7.91 12.98 -12.72
N LYS A 42 7.83 13.74 -11.62
CA LYS A 42 8.58 13.47 -10.37
C LYS A 42 7.91 12.43 -9.46
N GLU A 43 6.61 12.25 -9.60
CA GLU A 43 5.78 11.35 -8.78
C GLU A 43 5.82 9.88 -9.26
N SER A 44 6.34 9.62 -10.47
CA SER A 44 6.32 8.27 -11.08
C SER A 44 7.10 7.22 -10.28
N GLY A 45 8.17 7.65 -9.61
CA GLY A 45 8.96 6.79 -8.71
C GLY A 45 8.19 6.29 -7.48
N LYS A 46 7.01 6.84 -7.18
CA LYS A 46 6.18 6.46 -6.03
C LYS A 46 5.29 5.26 -6.30
N LEU A 47 5.05 4.92 -7.58
CA LEU A 47 4.14 3.84 -7.97
C LEU A 47 4.65 2.46 -7.53
N LYS A 48 5.97 2.22 -7.64
CA LYS A 48 6.59 0.93 -7.28
C LYS A 48 6.59 0.71 -5.76
N PRO A 49 7.04 1.65 -4.90
CA PRO A 49 6.96 1.51 -3.45
C PRO A 49 5.52 1.29 -2.96
N LEU A 50 4.55 2.08 -3.43
CA LEU A 50 3.16 1.97 -2.99
C LEU A 50 2.55 0.59 -3.30
N ARG A 51 2.87 0.01 -4.46
CA ARG A 51 2.48 -1.38 -4.80
C ARG A 51 3.08 -2.40 -3.84
N HIS A 52 4.36 -2.26 -3.49
CA HIS A 52 5.01 -3.20 -2.56
C HIS A 52 4.43 -3.08 -1.15
N ASP A 53 4.08 -1.88 -0.70
CA ASP A 53 3.49 -1.65 0.61
C ASP A 53 2.11 -2.31 0.71
N ILE A 54 1.27 -2.19 -0.32
CA ILE A 54 -0.03 -2.89 -0.41
C ILE A 54 0.16 -4.41 -0.37
N ALA A 55 1.12 -4.95 -1.13
CA ALA A 55 1.37 -6.40 -1.15
C ALA A 55 1.82 -6.93 0.22
N ARG A 56 2.69 -6.18 0.93
CA ARG A 56 3.13 -6.55 2.28
C ARG A 56 1.99 -6.54 3.29
N MET A 57 1.10 -5.54 3.23
CA MET A 57 -0.10 -5.51 4.09
C MET A 57 -1.04 -6.68 3.80
N LEU A 58 -1.30 -7.01 2.54
CA LEU A 58 -2.13 -8.16 2.17
C LEU A 58 -1.54 -9.50 2.64
N THR A 59 -0.21 -9.62 2.56
CA THR A 59 0.50 -10.82 3.05
C THR A 59 0.29 -11.00 4.54
N ARG A 60 0.44 -9.94 5.34
CA ARG A 60 0.19 -9.99 6.78
C ARG A 60 -1.26 -10.38 7.11
N LEU A 61 -2.23 -9.88 6.35
CA LEU A 61 -3.64 -10.24 6.53
C LEU A 61 -3.88 -11.74 6.27
N ASN A 62 -3.21 -12.31 5.25
CA ASN A 62 -3.26 -13.74 4.98
C ASN A 62 -2.57 -14.58 6.07
N GLU A 63 -1.43 -14.13 6.61
CA GLU A 63 -0.77 -14.78 7.74
C GLU A 63 -1.71 -14.86 8.96
N MET A 64 -2.36 -13.75 9.33
CA MET A 64 -3.34 -13.73 10.43
C MET A 64 -4.53 -14.67 10.21
N ARG A 65 -4.93 -14.89 8.94
CA ARG A 65 -6.05 -15.76 8.60
C ARG A 65 -5.65 -17.24 8.62
N ASN A 66 -4.42 -17.56 8.27
CA ASN A 66 -3.90 -18.94 8.25
C ASN A 66 -3.41 -19.42 9.63
N GLU A 67 -3.17 -18.51 10.58
CA GLU A 67 -2.87 -18.82 11.99
C GLU A 67 -4.12 -19.15 12.84
N LYS A 68 -5.33 -19.01 12.27
CA LYS A 68 -6.61 -19.40 12.87
C LYS A 68 -7.00 -20.81 12.44
#